data_AF-A0A1Q7I089-F1
#
_entry.id   AF-A0A1Q7I089-F1
#
_cell.length_a   1.000
_cell.length_b   1.000
_cell.length_c   1.000
_cell.angle_alpha   90.00
_cell.angle_beta   90.00
_cell.angle_gamma   90.00
#
_symmetry.space_group_name_H-M   'P 1'
#
loop_
_entity.id
_entity.type
_entity.pdbx_description
1 polymer ?
#
loop_
_entity_poly.entity_id
_entity_poly.type
_entity_poly.pdbx_seq_one_letter_code
_entity_poly.pdbx_strand_id
1 'polypeptide(L)'
;MSRLRLALGIAISVALFAYLLTTVNLAQVAERLRHTHLGWTAISVLLAPIGLCVRAARWRYLFTPADRPPGLLPAMMIGYMANNILPLRAGELVRVYVVARRWGRGFWAVLGTLVVERVLDSLAIVGALAILVFLIPVPKIFQYTAATLLAVDLVAVAILVTLAVAPEAAARLLARLTVRWPHVEHRATRIFSTFVQGLDGVRARGNLVPLIGWTLLVWVVPALSAWTMLLAMDLHLPLTAAWTVLAFVGLSISIPSAPGYVGVFHYAAVLALE
;
A
#
# COMPACT_ATOMS: atom_id res chain seq x y z
N MET A 1 -25.13 -15.55 -4.11
CA MET A 1 -24.06 -16.48 -4.58
C MET A 1 -24.69 -17.87 -4.69
N SER A 2 -24.51 -18.61 -5.79
CA SER A 2 -25.10 -19.95 -5.89
C SER A 2 -24.42 -20.89 -4.89
N ARG A 3 -25.20 -21.71 -4.17
CA ARG A 3 -24.70 -22.65 -3.16
C ARG A 3 -23.59 -23.57 -3.71
N LEU A 4 -23.65 -23.85 -5.02
CA LEU A 4 -22.64 -24.61 -5.76
C LEU A 4 -21.28 -23.92 -5.80
N ARG A 5 -21.21 -22.61 -6.07
CA ARG A 5 -19.93 -21.87 -6.08
C ARG A 5 -19.28 -21.82 -4.70
N LEU A 6 -20.09 -21.69 -3.65
CA LEU A 6 -19.61 -21.72 -2.27
C LEU A 6 -19.06 -23.11 -1.91
N ALA A 7 -19.81 -24.17 -2.20
CA ALA A 7 -19.39 -25.55 -1.94
C ALA A 7 -18.11 -25.91 -2.70
N LEU A 8 -18.00 -25.52 -3.98
CA LEU A 8 -16.82 -25.73 -4.79
C LEU A 8 -15.61 -24.96 -4.23
N GLY A 9 -15.80 -23.71 -3.82
CA GLY A 9 -14.75 -22.90 -3.20
C GLY A 9 -14.25 -23.49 -1.88
N ILE A 10 -15.16 -24.01 -1.04
CA ILE A 10 -14.79 -24.70 0.21
C ILE A 10 -14.03 -25.99 -0.10
N ALA A 11 -14.53 -26.82 -1.03
CA ALA A 11 -13.88 -28.08 -1.39
C ALA A 11 -12.45 -27.85 -1.93
N ILE A 12 -12.26 -26.85 -2.80
CA ILE A 12 -10.94 -26.47 -3.31
C ILE A 12 -10.05 -25.97 -2.17
N SER A 13 -10.58 -25.12 -1.28
CA SER A 13 -9.81 -24.59 -0.14
C SER A 13 -9.35 -25.70 0.80
N VAL A 14 -10.23 -26.66 1.11
CA VAL A 14 -9.91 -27.84 1.93
C VAL A 14 -8.89 -28.73 1.25
N ALA A 15 -9.04 -28.99 -0.05
CA ALA A 15 -8.10 -29.80 -0.82
C ALA A 15 -6.70 -29.16 -0.88
N LEU A 16 -6.62 -27.85 -1.13
CA LEU A 16 -5.36 -27.10 -1.12
C LEU A 16 -4.74 -27.05 0.27
N PHE A 17 -5.56 -26.88 1.32
CA PHE A 17 -5.09 -26.91 2.69
C PHE A 17 -4.55 -28.29 3.08
N ALA A 18 -5.24 -29.37 2.71
CA ALA A 18 -4.76 -30.74 2.92
C ALA A 18 -3.45 -31.01 2.18
N TYR A 19 -3.32 -30.53 0.94
CA TYR A 19 -2.08 -30.61 0.17
C TYR A 19 -0.93 -29.80 0.80
N LEU A 20 -1.23 -28.64 1.39
CA LEU A 20 -0.23 -27.86 2.14
C LEU A 20 0.30 -28.65 3.35
N LEU A 21 -0.59 -29.35 4.07
CA LEU A 21 -0.21 -30.16 5.22
C LEU A 21 0.65 -31.38 4.86
N THR A 22 0.58 -31.86 3.61
CA THR A 22 1.45 -32.95 3.13
C THR A 22 2.80 -32.46 2.60
N THR A 23 2.88 -31.20 2.16
CA THR A 23 4.12 -30.60 1.63
C THR A 23 4.98 -29.95 2.72
N VAL A 24 4.37 -29.49 3.82
CA VAL A 24 5.08 -28.85 4.93
C VAL A 24 5.32 -29.85 6.06
N ASN A 25 6.58 -30.01 6.47
CA ASN A 25 6.90 -30.82 7.65
C ASN A 25 6.49 -30.06 8.93
N LEU A 26 5.29 -30.37 9.44
CA LEU A 26 4.72 -29.73 10.63
C LEU A 26 5.60 -29.89 11.87
N ALA A 27 6.36 -30.98 11.99
CA ALA A 27 7.29 -31.17 13.11
C ALA A 27 8.44 -30.16 13.04
N GLN A 28 8.99 -29.91 11.85
CA GLN A 28 10.01 -28.87 11.66
C GLN A 28 9.45 -27.48 11.93
N VAL A 29 8.22 -27.17 11.49
CA VAL A 29 7.59 -25.87 11.80
C VAL A 29 7.38 -25.70 13.30
N ALA A 30 6.86 -26.72 13.98
CA ALA A 30 6.65 -26.69 15.43
C ALA A 30 7.98 -26.51 16.19
N GLU A 31 9.04 -27.18 15.75
CA GLU A 31 10.37 -27.05 16.36
C GLU A 31 10.95 -25.64 16.14
N ARG A 32 10.85 -25.09 14.92
CA ARG A 32 11.27 -23.71 14.63
C ARG A 32 10.51 -22.68 15.44
N LEU A 33 9.20 -22.87 15.64
CA LEU A 33 8.37 -22.00 16.48
C LEU A 33 8.76 -22.08 17.96
N ARG A 34 9.19 -23.25 18.45
CA ARG A 34 9.66 -23.42 19.84
C ARG A 34 10.97 -22.69 20.13
N HIS A 35 11.87 -22.63 19.15
CA HIS A 35 13.14 -21.91 19.26
C HIS A 35 13.03 -20.42 18.91
N THR A 36 11.84 -19.94 18.56
CA THR A 36 11.65 -18.53 18.22
C THR A 36 11.71 -17.65 19.47
N HIS A 37 12.54 -16.61 19.44
CA HIS A 37 12.66 -15.66 20.55
C HIS A 37 11.42 -14.78 20.70
N LEU A 38 10.58 -15.10 21.70
CA LEU A 38 9.32 -14.40 21.96
C LEU A 38 9.48 -12.87 22.14
N GLY A 39 10.59 -12.40 22.70
CA GLY A 39 10.85 -10.98 22.87
C GLY A 39 10.92 -10.23 21.53
N TRP A 40 11.65 -10.77 20.57
CA TRP A 40 11.76 -10.19 19.22
C TRP A 40 10.44 -10.33 18.44
N THR A 41 9.73 -11.45 18.61
CA THR A 41 8.37 -11.61 18.05
C THR A 41 7.41 -10.56 18.58
N ALA A 42 7.43 -10.29 19.89
CA ALA A 42 6.58 -9.28 20.50
C ALA A 42 6.88 -7.88 19.94
N ILE A 43 8.16 -7.52 19.79
CA ILE A 43 8.56 -6.25 19.16
C ILE A 43 8.04 -6.16 17.71
N SER A 44 8.22 -7.21 16.91
CA SER A 44 7.75 -7.25 15.53
C SER A 44 6.23 -7.05 15.43
N VAL A 45 5.47 -7.71 16.31
CA VAL A 45 4.00 -7.57 16.41
C VAL A 45 3.59 -6.17 16.85
N LEU A 46 4.28 -5.56 17.82
CA LEU A 46 4.01 -4.20 18.30
C LEU A 46 4.31 -3.12 17.25
N LEU A 47 5.26 -3.37 16.35
CA LEU A 47 5.56 -2.45 15.24
C LEU A 47 4.43 -2.38 14.21
N ALA A 48 3.58 -3.40 14.08
CA ALA A 48 2.45 -3.39 13.15
C ALA A 48 1.40 -2.29 13.45
N PRO A 49 0.84 -2.18 14.67
CA PRO A 49 -0.07 -1.08 15.00
C PRO A 49 0.62 0.29 15.00
N ILE A 50 1.92 0.37 15.36
CA ILE A 50 2.70 1.60 15.21
C ILE A 50 2.73 2.01 13.73
N GLY A 51 2.94 1.06 12.81
CA GLY A 51 2.90 1.30 11.37
C GLY A 51 1.56 1.88 10.91
N LEU A 52 0.43 1.46 11.48
CA LEU A 52 -0.89 2.06 11.21
C LEU A 52 -0.96 3.51 11.70
N CYS A 53 -0.44 3.80 12.89
CA CYS A 53 -0.36 5.15 13.43
C CYS A 53 0.50 6.06 12.55
N VAL A 54 1.67 5.60 12.11
CA VAL A 54 2.57 6.32 11.19
C VAL A 54 1.87 6.61 9.86
N ARG A 55 1.17 5.62 9.27
CA ARG A 55 0.41 5.82 8.03
C ARG A 55 -0.74 6.81 8.21
N ALA A 56 -1.46 6.77 9.33
CA ALA A 56 -2.50 7.74 9.64
C ALA A 56 -1.94 9.16 9.83
N ALA A 57 -0.79 9.28 10.50
CA ALA A 57 -0.08 10.55 10.67
C ALA A 57 0.38 11.11 9.33
N ARG A 58 0.95 10.28 8.44
CA ARG A 58 1.29 10.67 7.07
C ARG A 58 0.06 11.18 6.31
N TRP A 59 -1.04 10.41 6.36
CA TRP A 59 -2.25 10.75 5.64
C TRP A 59 -2.83 12.11 6.07
N ARG A 60 -2.67 12.49 7.34
CA ARG A 60 -3.04 13.82 7.86
C ARG A 60 -2.33 14.98 7.14
N TYR A 61 -1.10 14.78 6.65
CA TYR A 61 -0.37 15.81 5.89
C TYR A 61 -0.77 15.91 4.42
N LEU A 62 -1.58 14.96 3.92
CA LEU A 62 -2.21 15.06 2.60
C LEU A 62 -3.46 15.93 2.60
N PHE A 63 -3.91 16.39 3.78
CA PHE A 63 -4.94 17.41 3.93
C PHE A 63 -4.31 18.76 4.28
N THR A 64 -4.95 19.84 3.87
CA THR A 64 -4.55 21.19 4.30
C THR A 64 -4.70 21.31 5.83
N PRO A 65 -3.88 22.13 6.52
CA PRO A 65 -3.96 22.25 7.97
C PRO A 65 -5.34 22.60 8.52
N ALA A 66 -6.13 23.39 7.76
CA ALA A 66 -7.49 23.78 8.12
C ALA A 66 -8.52 22.65 7.97
N ASP A 67 -8.24 21.63 7.15
CA ASP A 67 -9.23 20.63 6.74
C ASP A 67 -8.91 19.19 7.16
N ARG A 68 -8.04 19.01 8.17
CA ARG A 68 -7.64 17.68 8.65
C ARG A 68 -8.80 16.95 9.33
N PRO A 69 -9.21 15.76 8.85
CA PRO A 69 -10.22 14.94 9.53
C PRO A 69 -9.67 14.43 10.88
N PRO A 70 -10.46 14.45 11.98
CA PRO A 70 -9.96 14.03 13.29
C PRO A 70 -9.81 12.51 13.46
N GLY A 71 -10.54 11.68 12.71
CA GLY A 71 -10.55 10.21 12.88
C GLY A 71 -9.85 9.43 11.76
N LEU A 72 -8.68 9.88 11.32
CA LEU A 72 -7.91 9.19 10.28
C LEU A 72 -7.41 7.81 10.73
N LEU A 73 -6.98 7.65 11.99
CA LEU A 73 -6.51 6.35 12.50
C LEU A 73 -7.64 5.30 12.52
N PRO A 74 -8.83 5.56 13.08
CA PRO A 74 -9.96 4.61 12.97
C PRO A 74 -10.32 4.28 11.52
N ALA A 75 -10.33 5.27 10.62
CA ALA A 75 -10.60 5.02 9.20
C ALA A 75 -9.54 4.10 8.56
N MET A 76 -8.26 4.30 8.91
CA MET A 76 -7.16 3.42 8.51
C MET A 76 -7.35 1.99 9.02
N MET A 77 -7.69 1.82 10.30
CA MET A 77 -7.92 0.50 10.89
C MET A 77 -9.08 -0.22 10.20
N ILE A 78 -10.19 0.48 9.91
CA ILE A 78 -11.32 -0.09 9.15
C ILE A 78 -10.89 -0.50 7.74
N GLY A 79 -10.10 0.33 7.06
CA GLY A 79 -9.58 -0.01 5.72
C GLY A 79 -8.66 -1.23 5.73
N TYR A 80 -7.77 -1.34 6.71
CA TYR A 80 -6.90 -2.51 6.86
C TYR A 80 -7.69 -3.78 7.23
N MET A 81 -8.66 -3.68 8.13
CA MET A 81 -9.59 -4.78 8.41
C MET A 81 -10.31 -5.22 7.13
N ALA A 82 -10.82 -4.28 6.34
CA ALA A 82 -11.49 -4.58 5.08
C ALA A 82 -10.55 -5.25 4.06
N ASN A 83 -9.26 -4.89 4.00
CA ASN A 83 -8.28 -5.57 3.13
C ASN A 83 -7.99 -7.02 3.52
N ASN A 84 -8.23 -7.41 4.78
CA ASN A 84 -8.10 -8.80 5.20
C ASN A 84 -9.31 -9.65 4.78
N ILE A 85 -10.45 -9.02 4.50
CA ILE A 85 -11.72 -9.71 4.20
C ILE A 85 -12.06 -9.62 2.71
N LEU A 86 -11.87 -8.45 2.11
CA LEU A 86 -12.27 -8.14 0.75
C LEU A 86 -11.14 -8.43 -0.25
N PRO A 87 -11.46 -8.98 -1.44
CA PRO A 87 -10.49 -9.13 -2.51
C PRO A 87 -10.12 -7.76 -3.12
N LEU A 88 -9.08 -7.76 -3.97
CA LEU A 88 -8.67 -6.59 -4.78
C LEU A 88 -8.28 -5.35 -3.97
N ARG A 89 -7.90 -5.52 -2.70
CA ARG A 89 -7.54 -4.41 -1.78
C ARG A 89 -8.61 -3.31 -1.69
N ALA A 90 -9.88 -3.70 -1.77
CA ALA A 90 -11.00 -2.76 -1.72
C ALA A 90 -11.06 -1.94 -0.41
N GLY A 91 -10.35 -2.37 0.65
CA GLY A 91 -10.26 -1.66 1.92
C GLY A 91 -9.64 -0.26 1.83
N GLU A 92 -8.82 0.00 0.80
CA GLU A 92 -8.31 1.36 0.52
C GLU A 92 -9.42 2.32 0.10
N LEU A 93 -10.40 1.84 -0.66
CA LEU A 93 -11.60 2.60 -0.99
C LEU A 93 -12.55 2.71 0.21
N VAL A 94 -12.59 1.68 1.08
CA VAL A 94 -13.38 1.72 2.32
C VAL A 94 -12.89 2.86 3.23
N ARG A 95 -11.58 3.03 3.46
CA ARG A 95 -11.09 4.14 4.30
C ARG A 95 -11.43 5.51 3.70
N VAL A 96 -11.38 5.65 2.38
CA VAL A 96 -11.75 6.87 1.65
C VAL A 96 -13.24 7.16 1.86
N TYR A 97 -14.08 6.15 1.68
CA TYR A 97 -15.53 6.24 1.88
C TYR A 97 -15.89 6.60 3.33
N VAL A 98 -15.26 5.96 4.31
CA VAL A 98 -15.47 6.25 5.74
C VAL A 98 -15.13 7.70 6.04
N VAL A 99 -14.00 8.20 5.53
CA VAL A 99 -13.62 9.61 5.75
C VAL A 99 -14.60 10.57 5.08
N ALA A 100 -14.93 10.30 3.82
CA ALA A 100 -15.86 11.12 3.04
C ALA A 100 -17.23 11.21 3.72
N ARG A 101 -17.78 10.07 4.15
CA ARG A 101 -19.10 10.00 4.77
C ARG A 101 -19.15 10.56 6.19
N ARG A 102 -18.13 10.28 7.02
CA ARG A 102 -18.16 10.63 8.46
C ARG A 102 -17.82 12.09 8.73
N TRP A 103 -16.99 12.71 7.89
CA TRP A 103 -16.56 14.11 8.05
C TRP A 103 -17.02 15.03 6.92
N GLY A 104 -18.03 14.59 6.13
CA GLY A 104 -18.63 15.41 5.08
C GLY A 104 -17.66 15.85 3.98
N ARG A 105 -16.59 15.09 3.75
CA ARG A 105 -15.58 15.39 2.73
C ARG A 105 -16.02 14.80 1.39
N GLY A 106 -15.75 15.52 0.29
CA GLY A 106 -16.03 15.01 -1.04
C GLY A 106 -15.27 13.70 -1.28
N PHE A 107 -15.98 12.63 -1.68
CA PHE A 107 -15.36 11.32 -1.93
C PHE A 107 -14.16 11.43 -2.88
N TRP A 108 -14.29 12.20 -3.96
CA TRP A 108 -13.25 12.42 -4.95
C TRP A 108 -12.04 13.20 -4.41
N ALA A 109 -12.25 14.13 -3.47
CA ALA A 109 -11.16 14.84 -2.81
C ALA A 109 -10.33 13.89 -1.94
N VAL A 110 -11.00 13.08 -1.12
CA VAL A 110 -10.32 12.08 -0.29
C VAL A 110 -9.64 11.02 -1.17
N LEU A 111 -10.26 10.63 -2.30
CA LEU A 111 -9.66 9.74 -3.28
C LEU A 111 -8.39 10.34 -3.90
N GLY A 112 -8.37 11.65 -4.18
CA GLY A 112 -7.16 12.37 -4.63
C GLY A 112 -6.00 12.22 -3.67
N THR A 113 -6.25 12.33 -2.35
CA THR A 113 -5.20 12.06 -1.35
C THR A 113 -4.70 10.62 -1.38
N LEU A 114 -5.58 9.63 -1.62
CA LEU A 114 -5.18 8.23 -1.76
C LEU A 114 -4.26 8.05 -2.98
N VAL A 115 -4.55 8.66 -4.12
CA VAL A 115 -3.71 8.57 -5.33
C VAL A 115 -2.32 9.12 -5.06
N VAL A 116 -2.21 10.30 -4.44
CA VAL A 116 -0.91 10.85 -4.03
C VAL A 116 -0.17 9.89 -3.11
N GLU A 117 -0.87 9.33 -2.12
CA GLU A 117 -0.28 8.35 -1.20
C GLU A 117 0.26 7.12 -1.95
N ARG A 118 -0.47 6.59 -2.93
CA ARG A 118 -0.03 5.43 -3.74
C ARG A 118 1.22 5.75 -4.55
N VAL A 119 1.29 6.92 -5.16
CA VAL A 119 2.48 7.35 -5.93
C VAL A 119 3.69 7.49 -5.01
N LEU A 120 3.53 8.10 -3.84
CA LEU A 120 4.61 8.19 -2.84
C LEU A 120 5.06 6.82 -2.35
N ASP A 121 4.13 5.90 -2.12
CA ASP A 121 4.45 4.52 -1.72
C ASP A 121 5.20 3.77 -2.83
N SER A 122 4.76 3.89 -4.08
CA SER A 122 5.42 3.24 -5.22
C SER A 122 6.84 3.78 -5.45
N LEU A 123 7.01 5.10 -5.42
CA LEU A 123 8.33 5.74 -5.54
C LEU A 123 9.30 5.28 -4.44
N ALA A 124 8.82 5.10 -3.22
CA ALA A 124 9.64 4.61 -2.12
C ALA A 124 10.07 3.15 -2.33
N ILE A 125 9.20 2.28 -2.85
CA ILE A 125 9.54 0.89 -3.20
C ILE A 125 10.58 0.86 -4.33
N VAL A 126 10.34 1.62 -5.40
CA VAL A 126 11.24 1.69 -6.55
C VAL A 126 12.59 2.25 -6.15
N GLY A 127 12.61 3.30 -5.33
CA GLY A 127 13.85 3.87 -4.78
C GLY A 127 14.61 2.89 -3.89
N ALA A 128 13.92 2.16 -3.01
CA ALA A 128 14.53 1.12 -2.20
C ALA A 128 15.13 0.00 -3.06
N LEU A 129 14.40 -0.43 -4.10
CA LEU A 129 14.89 -1.47 -5.00
C LEU A 129 16.07 -0.99 -5.87
N ALA A 130 16.05 0.26 -6.32
CA ALA A 130 17.18 0.84 -7.03
C ALA A 130 18.45 0.79 -6.16
N ILE A 131 18.35 1.16 -4.87
CA ILE A 131 19.46 1.03 -3.91
C ILE A 131 19.88 -0.43 -3.77
N LEU A 132 18.94 -1.38 -3.64
CA LEU A 132 19.25 -2.80 -3.50
C LEU A 132 19.99 -3.38 -4.72
N VAL A 133 19.63 -2.97 -5.95
CA VAL A 133 20.31 -3.42 -7.18
C VAL A 133 21.80 -3.04 -7.18
N PHE A 134 22.19 -1.94 -6.53
CA PHE A 134 23.60 -1.57 -6.37
C PHE A 134 24.33 -2.33 -5.26
N LEU A 135 23.59 -2.89 -4.30
CA LEU A 135 24.16 -3.56 -3.12
C LEU A 135 24.24 -5.08 -3.28
N ILE A 136 23.28 -5.69 -3.97
CA ILE A 136 23.14 -7.15 -4.08
C ILE A 136 22.70 -7.55 -5.50
N PRO A 137 23.03 -8.78 -5.96
CA PRO A 137 22.53 -9.29 -7.23
C PRO A 137 21.02 -9.53 -7.14
N VAL A 138 20.23 -8.65 -7.75
CA VAL A 138 18.77 -8.79 -7.83
C VAL A 138 18.39 -9.53 -9.12
N PRO A 139 17.48 -10.52 -9.09
CA PRO A 139 17.03 -11.22 -10.31
C PRO A 139 16.48 -10.26 -11.38
N LYS A 140 16.77 -10.53 -12.65
CA LYS A 140 16.39 -9.66 -13.78
C LYS A 140 14.90 -9.34 -13.84
N ILE A 141 14.04 -10.29 -13.46
CA ILE A 141 12.57 -10.08 -13.42
C ILE A 141 12.18 -8.91 -12.51
N PHE A 142 12.82 -8.78 -11.35
CA PHE A 142 12.58 -7.67 -10.43
C PHE A 142 13.16 -6.36 -10.95
N GLN A 143 14.31 -6.39 -11.63
CA GLN A 143 14.88 -5.21 -12.28
C GLN A 143 13.94 -4.65 -13.38
N TYR A 144 13.41 -5.51 -14.25
CA TYR A 144 12.45 -5.10 -15.28
C TYR A 144 11.13 -4.60 -14.68
N THR A 145 10.65 -5.26 -13.62
CA THR A 145 9.44 -4.83 -12.89
C THR A 145 9.65 -3.45 -12.26
N ALA A 146 10.81 -3.23 -11.63
CA ALA A 146 11.18 -1.93 -11.05
C ALA A 146 11.24 -0.83 -12.10
N ALA A 147 11.89 -1.09 -13.24
CA ALA A 147 12.01 -0.12 -14.33
C ALA A 147 10.64 0.22 -14.93
N THR A 148 9.77 -0.77 -15.10
CA THR A 148 8.40 -0.57 -15.61
C THR A 148 7.58 0.27 -14.63
N LEU A 149 7.63 -0.05 -13.33
CA LEU A 149 6.95 0.72 -12.29
C LEU A 149 7.49 2.14 -12.19
N LEU A 150 8.81 2.33 -12.29
CA LEU A 150 9.42 3.66 -12.33
C LEU A 150 8.85 4.49 -13.49
N ALA A 151 8.76 3.91 -14.69
CA ALA A 151 8.20 4.62 -15.85
C ALA A 151 6.73 5.02 -15.61
N VAL A 152 5.92 4.13 -15.05
CA VAL A 152 4.52 4.42 -14.67
C VAL A 152 4.45 5.51 -13.60
N ASP A 153 5.31 5.45 -12.59
CA ASP A 153 5.36 6.43 -11.51
C ASP A 153 5.79 7.80 -12.03
N LEU A 154 6.76 7.89 -12.93
CA LEU A 154 7.16 9.15 -13.56
C LEU A 154 6.01 9.79 -14.33
N VAL A 155 5.22 9.00 -15.07
CA VAL A 155 4.01 9.47 -15.74
C VAL A 155 2.96 9.93 -14.72
N ALA A 156 2.71 9.14 -13.68
CA ALA A 156 1.75 9.48 -12.63
C ALA A 156 2.14 10.76 -11.89
N VAL A 157 3.42 10.92 -11.55
CA VAL A 157 3.99 12.15 -10.95
C VAL A 157 3.81 13.33 -11.90
N ALA A 158 4.15 13.19 -13.19
CA ALA A 158 3.99 14.26 -14.16
C ALA A 158 2.52 14.71 -14.26
N ILE A 159 1.57 13.77 -14.27
CA ILE A 159 0.14 14.06 -14.25
C ILE A 159 -0.23 14.79 -12.95
N LEU A 160 0.16 14.26 -11.78
CA LEU A 160 -0.17 14.87 -10.48
C LEU A 160 0.42 16.27 -10.34
N VAL A 161 1.67 16.49 -10.79
CA VAL A 161 2.32 17.80 -10.78
C VAL A 161 1.58 18.76 -11.72
N THR A 162 1.20 18.31 -12.92
CA THR A 162 0.41 19.13 -13.86
C THR A 162 -0.93 19.53 -13.24
N LEU A 163 -1.62 18.57 -12.62
CA LEU A 163 -2.87 18.83 -11.89
C LEU A 163 -2.66 19.75 -10.69
N ALA A 164 -1.51 19.66 -10.03
CA ALA A 164 -1.13 20.47 -8.87
C ALA A 164 -0.82 21.93 -9.23
N VAL A 165 -0.05 22.16 -10.30
CA VAL A 165 0.45 23.47 -10.68
C VAL A 165 -0.52 24.23 -11.58
N ALA A 166 -1.22 23.53 -12.48
CA ALA A 166 -2.10 24.14 -13.47
C ALA A 166 -3.51 23.54 -13.47
N PRO A 167 -4.24 23.58 -12.32
CA PRO A 167 -5.56 22.99 -12.22
C PRO A 167 -6.57 23.60 -13.20
N GLU A 168 -6.47 24.91 -13.48
CA GLU A 168 -7.33 25.59 -14.44
C GLU A 168 -7.09 25.14 -15.89
N ALA A 169 -5.83 24.94 -16.27
CA ALA A 169 -5.49 24.45 -17.61
C ALA A 169 -6.01 23.01 -17.82
N ALA A 170 -5.86 22.16 -16.80
CA ALA A 170 -6.40 20.81 -16.81
C ALA A 170 -7.94 20.79 -16.84
N ALA A 171 -8.61 21.68 -16.09
CA ALA A 171 -10.06 21.84 -16.16
C ALA A 171 -10.53 22.27 -17.55
N ARG A 172 -9.83 23.22 -18.19
CA ARG A 172 -10.13 23.66 -19.56
C ARG A 172 -9.94 22.53 -20.59
N LEU A 173 -8.89 21.73 -20.44
CA LEU A 173 -8.68 20.56 -21.30
C LEU A 173 -9.82 19.54 -21.14
N LEU A 174 -10.22 19.25 -19.90
CA LEU A 174 -11.34 18.35 -19.61
C LEU A 174 -12.65 18.86 -20.23
N ALA A 175 -12.94 20.16 -20.07
CA ALA A 175 -14.12 20.78 -20.68
C ALA A 175 -14.09 20.68 -22.21
N ARG A 176 -12.94 20.98 -22.85
CA ARG A 176 -12.77 20.82 -24.31
C ARG A 176 -12.98 19.39 -24.79
N LEU A 177 -12.54 18.39 -24.02
CA LEU A 177 -12.71 16.98 -24.36
C LEU A 177 -14.15 16.50 -24.15
N THR A 178 -14.88 17.10 -23.20
CA THR A 178 -16.24 16.68 -22.82
C THR A 178 -17.35 17.55 -23.43
N VAL A 179 -17.01 18.64 -24.12
CA VAL A 179 -17.94 19.60 -24.76
C VAL A 179 -18.98 18.94 -25.66
N ARG A 180 -18.63 17.79 -26.26
CA ARG A 180 -19.54 17.04 -27.14
C ARG A 180 -20.73 16.47 -26.36
N TRP A 181 -20.58 16.19 -25.06
CA TRP A 181 -21.55 15.49 -24.21
C TRP A 181 -21.87 16.34 -22.96
N PRO A 182 -22.82 17.29 -23.02
CA PRO A 182 -23.05 18.30 -21.97
C PRO A 182 -23.37 17.73 -20.58
N HIS A 183 -24.09 16.61 -20.53
CA HIS A 183 -24.43 15.92 -19.28
C HIS A 183 -23.20 15.28 -18.61
N VAL A 184 -22.20 14.87 -19.40
CA VAL A 184 -20.95 14.32 -18.90
C VAL A 184 -20.00 15.43 -18.49
N GLU A 185 -19.96 16.55 -19.22
CA GLU A 185 -19.14 17.71 -18.90
C GLU A 185 -19.40 18.22 -17.48
N HIS A 186 -20.66 18.50 -17.12
CA HIS A 186 -20.98 19.02 -15.78
C HIS A 186 -20.56 18.04 -14.67
N ARG A 187 -20.77 16.73 -14.88
CA ARG A 187 -20.41 15.71 -13.89
C ARG A 187 -18.90 15.55 -13.81
N ALA A 188 -18.21 15.48 -14.93
CA ALA A 188 -16.76 15.34 -15.01
C ALA A 188 -16.05 16.53 -14.37
N THR A 189 -16.47 17.75 -14.69
CA THR A 189 -15.88 18.98 -14.13
C THR A 189 -16.09 19.06 -12.61
N ARG A 190 -17.25 18.64 -12.08
CA ARG A 190 -17.49 18.58 -10.63
C ARG A 190 -16.62 17.52 -9.93
N ILE A 191 -16.48 16.34 -10.53
CA ILE A 191 -15.60 15.28 -10.02
C ILE A 191 -14.16 15.76 -10.04
N PHE A 192 -13.73 16.38 -11.14
CA PHE A 192 -12.39 16.91 -11.32
C PHE A 192 -12.06 17.99 -10.30
N SER A 193 -12.93 18.99 -10.12
CA SER A 193 -12.68 20.07 -9.16
C SER A 193 -12.57 19.56 -7.74
N THR A 194 -13.42 18.61 -7.34
CA THR A 194 -13.31 17.97 -6.02
C THR A 194 -12.08 17.07 -5.92
N PHE A 195 -11.69 16.34 -6.96
CA PHE A 195 -10.46 15.54 -6.96
C PHE A 195 -9.21 16.40 -6.80
N VAL A 196 -9.13 17.52 -7.52
CA VAL A 196 -8.02 18.47 -7.47
C VAL A 196 -7.86 19.08 -6.07
N GLN A 197 -8.95 19.32 -5.33
CA GLN A 197 -8.87 19.73 -3.92
C GLN A 197 -8.13 18.71 -3.04
N GLY A 198 -8.18 17.42 -3.41
CA GLY A 198 -7.38 16.36 -2.78
C GLY A 198 -5.86 16.52 -2.94
N LEU A 199 -5.41 17.37 -3.85
CA LEU A 199 -3.99 17.69 -4.07
C LEU A 199 -3.54 18.92 -3.25
N ASP A 200 -4.46 19.68 -2.66
CA ASP A 200 -4.13 20.93 -1.97
C ASP A 200 -3.23 20.71 -0.74
N GLY A 201 -3.31 19.55 -0.10
CA GLY A 201 -2.41 19.20 1.00
C GLY A 201 -0.95 19.11 0.59
N VAL A 202 -0.66 18.69 -0.65
CA VAL A 202 0.70 18.66 -1.22
C VAL A 202 1.18 20.06 -1.60
N ARG A 203 0.25 20.93 -2.04
CA ARG A 203 0.54 22.33 -2.39
C ARG A 203 0.73 23.21 -1.16
N ALA A 204 0.17 22.82 -0.02
CA ALA A 204 0.25 23.58 1.21
C ALA A 204 1.71 23.71 1.68
N ARG A 205 2.16 24.97 1.81
CA ARG A 205 3.49 25.29 2.32
C ARG A 205 3.70 24.63 3.69
N GLY A 206 4.82 23.95 3.86
CA GLY A 206 5.18 23.27 5.12
C GLY A 206 4.67 21.83 5.27
N ASN A 207 3.81 21.32 4.38
CA ASN A 207 3.40 19.92 4.41
C ASN A 207 4.39 18.97 3.69
N LEU A 208 5.17 19.47 2.72
CA LEU A 208 6.08 18.63 1.91
C LEU A 208 7.18 17.95 2.74
N VAL A 209 7.88 18.68 3.62
CA VAL A 209 8.96 18.12 4.44
C VAL A 209 8.44 17.05 5.40
N PRO A 210 7.37 17.29 6.20
CA PRO A 210 6.74 16.23 6.98
C PRO A 210 6.28 15.06 6.12
N LEU A 211 5.70 15.30 4.95
CA LEU A 211 5.20 14.25 4.07
C LEU A 211 6.31 13.28 3.62
N ILE A 212 7.50 13.82 3.27
CA ILE A 212 8.67 13.00 2.94
C ILE A 212 9.13 12.21 4.16
N GLY A 213 9.31 12.88 5.31
CA GLY A 213 9.76 12.23 6.55
C GLY A 213 8.81 11.11 6.99
N TRP A 214 7.50 11.36 6.96
CA TRP A 214 6.49 10.35 7.24
C TRP A 214 6.45 9.23 6.21
N THR A 215 6.71 9.52 4.93
CA THR A 215 6.81 8.47 3.89
C THR A 215 7.99 7.54 4.17
N LEU A 216 9.16 8.07 4.55
CA LEU A 216 10.29 7.24 4.97
C LEU A 216 9.93 6.38 6.19
N LEU A 217 9.31 6.97 7.21
CA LEU A 217 8.87 6.23 8.41
C LEU A 217 7.85 5.13 8.09
N VAL A 218 6.95 5.35 7.13
CA VAL A 218 5.98 4.32 6.68
C VAL A 218 6.67 3.07 6.16
N TRP A 219 7.88 3.19 5.62
CA TRP A 219 8.65 2.06 5.09
C TRP A 219 9.67 1.52 6.11
N VAL A 220 10.27 2.37 6.94
CA VAL A 220 11.20 1.96 7.99
C VAL A 220 10.52 1.10 9.05
N VAL A 221 9.30 1.44 9.49
CA VAL A 221 8.61 0.69 10.55
C VAL A 221 8.34 -0.77 10.14
N PRO A 222 7.76 -1.05 8.96
CA PRO A 222 7.67 -2.43 8.45
C PRO A 222 9.04 -3.10 8.28
N ALA A 223 10.08 -2.38 7.84
CA ALA A 223 11.42 -2.96 7.68
C ALA A 223 12.01 -3.42 9.01
N LEU A 224 11.83 -2.62 10.07
CA LEU A 224 12.18 -3.02 11.42
C LEU A 224 11.34 -4.19 11.93
N SER A 225 10.05 -4.23 11.59
CA SER A 225 9.17 -5.36 11.93
C SER A 225 9.63 -6.66 11.26
N ALA A 226 10.00 -6.60 9.97
CA ALA A 226 10.55 -7.74 9.25
C ALA A 226 11.92 -8.16 9.82
N TRP A 227 12.80 -7.20 10.08
CA TRP A 227 14.13 -7.48 10.64
C TRP A 227 14.07 -8.10 12.03
N THR A 228 13.22 -7.58 12.91
CA THR A 228 13.00 -8.16 14.24
C THR A 228 12.38 -9.55 14.17
N MET A 229 11.56 -9.84 13.15
CA MET A 229 11.09 -11.20 12.91
C MET A 229 12.21 -12.14 12.45
N LEU A 230 13.13 -11.68 11.60
CA LEU A 230 14.31 -12.47 11.21
C LEU A 230 15.17 -12.80 12.44
N LEU A 231 15.44 -11.80 13.30
CA LEU A 231 16.13 -12.02 14.58
C LEU A 231 15.37 -12.97 15.51
N ALA A 232 14.04 -12.90 15.53
CA ALA A 232 13.22 -13.82 16.32
C ALA A 232 13.41 -15.27 15.89
N MET A 233 13.63 -15.51 14.59
CA MET A 233 13.87 -16.83 14.01
C MET A 233 15.36 -17.25 13.99
N ASP A 234 16.21 -16.55 14.74
CA ASP A 234 17.66 -16.78 14.81
C ASP A 234 18.41 -16.54 13.48
N LEU A 235 17.79 -15.79 12.56
CA LEU A 235 18.38 -15.38 11.29
C LEU A 235 19.10 -14.04 11.46
N HIS A 236 20.42 -14.11 11.69
CA HIS A 236 21.29 -12.96 11.88
C HIS A 236 21.68 -12.29 10.55
N LEU A 237 20.66 -11.83 9.83
CA LEU A 237 20.83 -11.14 8.55
C LEU A 237 20.96 -9.62 8.74
N PRO A 238 21.71 -8.95 7.85
CA PRO A 238 21.80 -7.50 7.86
C PRO A 238 20.44 -6.87 7.56
N LEU A 239 20.25 -5.60 7.97
CA LEU A 239 19.02 -4.85 7.73
C LEU A 239 18.64 -4.79 6.23
N THR A 240 19.62 -4.89 5.34
CA THR A 240 19.40 -4.97 3.88
C THR A 240 18.52 -6.15 3.50
N ALA A 241 18.63 -7.30 4.18
CA ALA A 241 17.76 -8.46 3.92
C ALA A 241 16.29 -8.16 4.24
N ALA A 242 16.01 -7.47 5.35
CA ALA A 242 14.65 -7.07 5.69
C ALA A 242 14.06 -6.09 4.66
N TRP A 243 14.88 -5.19 4.12
CA TRP A 243 14.50 -4.32 3.02
C TRP A 243 14.25 -5.09 1.72
N THR A 244 15.06 -6.11 1.41
CA THR A 244 14.84 -6.99 0.25
C THR A 244 13.50 -7.72 0.37
N VAL A 245 13.21 -8.31 1.54
CA VAL A 245 11.91 -8.94 1.80
C VAL A 245 10.78 -7.94 1.56
N LEU A 246 10.89 -6.72 2.09
CA LEU A 246 9.85 -5.71 1.93
C LEU A 246 9.67 -5.22 0.50
N ALA A 247 10.75 -5.05 -0.25
CA ALA A 247 10.70 -4.65 -1.65
C ALA A 247 10.03 -5.73 -2.50
N PHE A 248 10.44 -7.00 -2.33
CA PHE A 248 9.87 -8.12 -3.09
C PHE A 248 8.41 -8.36 -2.72
N VAL A 249 8.07 -8.31 -1.43
CA VAL A 249 6.69 -8.39 -0.95
C VAL A 249 5.86 -7.22 -1.49
N GLY A 250 6.37 -5.99 -1.44
CA GLY A 250 5.68 -4.80 -1.96
C GLY A 250 5.39 -4.89 -3.46
N LEU A 251 6.35 -5.38 -4.25
CA LEU A 251 6.17 -5.63 -5.68
C LEU A 251 5.18 -6.76 -5.94
N SER A 252 5.31 -7.87 -5.23
CA SER A 252 4.48 -9.06 -5.46
C SER A 252 3.03 -8.79 -5.08
N ILE A 253 2.80 -8.07 -3.98
CA ILE A 253 1.47 -7.67 -3.56
C ILE A 253 0.81 -6.77 -4.62
N SER A 254 1.58 -5.99 -5.41
CA SER A 254 1.03 -5.16 -6.51
C SER A 254 0.25 -5.96 -7.56
N ILE A 255 0.51 -7.26 -7.65
CA ILE A 255 -0.30 -8.19 -8.44
C ILE A 255 -1.61 -8.47 -7.67
N PRO A 256 -2.80 -8.33 -8.30
CA PRO A 256 -4.07 -8.62 -7.65
C PRO A 256 -4.08 -10.03 -7.05
N SER A 257 -4.17 -10.11 -5.71
CA SER A 257 -4.02 -11.36 -4.96
C SER A 257 -5.26 -11.70 -4.14
N ALA A 258 -5.24 -12.90 -3.55
CA ALA A 258 -6.23 -13.34 -2.58
C ALA A 258 -6.33 -12.38 -1.37
N PRO A 259 -7.49 -12.33 -0.67
CA PRO A 259 -7.65 -11.57 0.57
C PRO A 259 -6.55 -11.88 1.58
N GLY A 260 -6.06 -10.86 2.30
CA GLY A 260 -4.96 -11.01 3.26
C GLY A 260 -3.59 -11.34 2.66
N TYR A 261 -3.43 -11.28 1.33
CA TYR A 261 -2.15 -11.51 0.62
C TYR A 261 -1.55 -12.92 0.83
N VAL A 262 -2.38 -13.89 1.22
CA VAL A 262 -1.97 -15.27 1.43
C VAL A 262 -1.37 -15.85 0.14
N GLY A 263 -0.31 -16.64 0.28
CA GLY A 263 0.48 -17.16 -0.84
C GLY A 263 1.49 -16.16 -1.40
N VAL A 264 1.02 -15.04 -1.98
CA VAL A 264 1.91 -14.05 -2.65
C VAL A 264 2.92 -13.43 -1.69
N PHE A 265 2.48 -13.07 -0.48
CA PHE A 265 3.38 -12.59 0.57
C PHE A 265 4.46 -13.62 0.93
N HIS A 266 4.05 -14.88 1.12
CA HIS A 266 4.95 -15.95 1.56
C HIS A 266 5.97 -16.30 0.46
N TYR A 267 5.51 -16.44 -0.78
CA TYR A 267 6.37 -16.71 -1.93
C TYR A 267 7.42 -15.62 -2.11
N ALA A 268 7.02 -14.34 -2.05
CA ALA A 268 7.93 -13.21 -2.18
C ALA A 268 8.96 -13.15 -1.04
N ALA A 269 8.55 -13.49 0.18
CA ALA A 269 9.45 -13.52 1.33
C ALA A 269 10.49 -14.65 1.22
N VAL A 270 10.11 -15.84 0.74
CA VAL A 270 11.04 -16.94 0.48
C VAL A 270 12.03 -16.54 -0.61
N LEU A 271 11.52 -16.03 -1.74
CA LEU A 271 12.36 -15.60 -2.87
C LEU A 271 13.32 -14.45 -2.53
N ALA A 272 13.01 -13.66 -1.51
CA ALA A 272 13.87 -12.58 -1.02
C ALA A 272 15.02 -13.07 -0.11
N LEU A 273 14.91 -14.29 0.42
CA LEU A 273 15.87 -14.90 1.35
C LEU A 273 16.72 -16.00 0.69
N GLU A 274 16.40 -16.38 -0.54
CA GLU A 274 17.22 -17.24 -1.43
C GLU A 274 18.35 -16.44 -2.09
#